data_AF-A0A941XIZ4-F1
#
_entry.id   AF-A0A941XIZ4-F1
#
_cell.length_a   1.000
_cell.length_b   1.000
_cell.length_c   1.000
_cell.angle_alpha   90.00
_cell.angle_beta   90.00
_cell.angle_gamma   90.00
#
_symmetry.space_group_name_H-M   'P 1'
#
loop_
_entity.id
_entity.type
_entity.pdbx_description
1 polymer ?
#
loop_
_entity_poly.entity_id
_entity_poly.type
_entity_poly.pdbx_seq_one_letter_code
_entity_poly.pdbx_strand_id
1 'polypeptide(L)'
;MSDINQINLHIQSGYQILLKKGSFKDINTPISLQISAQEEIEIPWEKIAKIEFDASPDSFCPPHTLPITGIVQTKQGIYKGFISWNKKKTITDTFKAKTARGEIYISFSQIKRILKAPNGYRLILKNGEVKDLKTIENLREITVNMPNIGIVTIPASKLESLNIEEIPLPSYADFSDQTPLYGEILTRKGEKIKGRLAYDLDEAMNFELLEGENDNIEYSIPFKYLQSIEPKNYKYSYITLTNGAALSLGDSVDVGAENSGILIFPEDSIPVYVPWKEIRLITFENQARSTPE
;
A
#
# COMPACT_ATOMS: atom_id res chain seq x y z
N MET A 1 29.35 -20.04 2.90
CA MET A 1 27.99 -20.33 2.43
C MET A 1 27.11 -19.19 2.89
N SER A 2 26.54 -18.41 1.98
CA SER A 2 25.52 -17.43 2.34
C SER A 2 24.34 -18.19 2.97
N ASP A 3 23.84 -17.69 4.09
CA ASP A 3 22.60 -18.19 4.68
C ASP A 3 21.48 -17.90 3.66
N ILE A 4 20.88 -18.95 3.09
CA ILE A 4 19.82 -18.83 2.06
C ILE A 4 18.60 -18.05 2.56
N ASN A 5 18.50 -17.85 3.87
CA ASN A 5 17.44 -17.10 4.53
C ASN A 5 17.80 -15.64 4.83
N GLN A 6 18.91 -15.12 4.29
CA GLN A 6 19.33 -13.73 4.50
C GLN A 6 19.66 -13.06 3.16
N ILE A 7 19.25 -11.81 3.02
CA ILE A 7 19.59 -10.96 1.87
C ILE A 7 20.01 -9.58 2.35
N ASN A 8 20.93 -8.96 1.60
CA ASN A 8 21.18 -7.53 1.71
C ASN A 8 20.31 -6.82 0.67
N LEU A 9 19.30 -6.09 1.13
CA LEU A 9 18.50 -5.21 0.30
C LEU A 9 19.24 -3.89 0.12
N HIS A 10 19.52 -3.53 -1.13
CA HIS A 10 20.08 -2.24 -1.51
C HIS A 10 18.95 -1.37 -2.05
N ILE A 11 18.66 -0.28 -1.35
CA ILE A 11 17.61 0.68 -1.73
C ILE A 11 18.21 1.67 -2.72
N GLN A 12 17.39 2.19 -3.65
CA GLN A 12 17.82 3.11 -4.70
C GLN A 12 18.54 4.36 -4.16
N SER A 13 18.13 4.88 -3.00
CA SER A 13 18.80 6.01 -2.35
C SER A 13 20.15 5.67 -1.69
N GLY A 14 20.59 4.41 -1.74
CA GLY A 14 21.90 3.96 -1.28
C GLY A 14 21.91 3.29 0.10
N TYR A 15 20.79 3.28 0.82
CA TYR A 15 20.67 2.55 2.10
C TYR A 15 20.73 1.04 1.89
N GLN A 16 21.31 0.35 2.87
CA GLN A 16 21.39 -1.10 2.90
C GLN A 16 20.68 -1.64 4.14
N ILE A 17 19.83 -2.63 3.94
CA ILE A 17 19.08 -3.30 5.00
C ILE A 17 19.36 -4.80 4.92
N LEU A 18 19.83 -5.39 6.02
CA LEU A 18 19.93 -6.84 6.13
C LEU A 18 18.56 -7.40 6.48
N LEU A 19 17.96 -8.13 5.55
CA LEU A 19 16.69 -8.82 5.76
C LEU A 19 16.96 -10.29 6.08
N LYS A 20 16.18 -10.81 7.02
CA LYS A 20 16.13 -12.24 7.34
C LYS A 20 14.76 -12.78 7.02
N LYS A 21 14.69 -14.03 6.57
CA LYS A 21 13.43 -14.71 6.28
C LYS A 21 12.56 -14.74 7.55
N GLY A 22 11.42 -14.07 7.46
CA GLY A 22 10.36 -14.15 8.46
C GLY A 22 9.33 -15.22 8.11
N SER A 23 8.08 -14.95 8.46
CA SER A 23 6.92 -15.79 8.11
C SER A 23 6.51 -15.68 6.63
N PHE A 24 6.92 -14.61 5.95
CA PHE A 24 6.64 -14.36 4.53
C PHE A 24 7.49 -15.22 3.59
N LYS A 25 7.01 -15.37 2.35
CA LYS A 25 7.57 -16.31 1.36
C LYS A 25 8.49 -15.65 0.34
N ASP A 26 8.94 -14.42 0.55
CA ASP A 26 9.69 -13.67 -0.47
C ASP A 26 11.18 -14.05 -0.52
N ILE A 27 11.74 -14.49 0.61
CA ILE A 27 13.11 -14.98 0.71
C ILE A 27 13.10 -16.51 0.67
N ASN A 28 14.01 -17.09 -0.11
CA ASN A 28 14.16 -18.55 -0.27
C ASN A 28 12.92 -19.18 -0.92
N THR A 29 12.50 -18.58 -2.04
CA THR A 29 11.46 -19.08 -2.95
C THR A 29 11.95 -18.88 -4.38
N PRO A 30 11.71 -19.82 -5.31
CA PRO A 30 12.07 -19.65 -6.71
C PRO A 30 11.46 -18.38 -7.31
N ILE A 31 12.16 -17.77 -8.27
CA ILE A 31 11.69 -16.58 -8.98
C ILE A 31 11.34 -16.96 -10.41
N SER A 32 10.12 -16.64 -10.82
CA SER A 32 9.72 -16.73 -12.21
C SER A 32 10.13 -15.49 -12.98
N LEU A 33 10.79 -15.67 -14.12
CA LEU A 33 11.17 -14.63 -15.05
C LEU A 33 10.42 -14.83 -16.37
N GLN A 34 9.59 -13.86 -16.73
CA GLN A 34 8.92 -13.81 -18.03
C GLN A 34 9.91 -13.28 -19.08
N ILE A 35 10.24 -14.10 -20.08
CA ILE A 35 11.17 -13.74 -21.17
C ILE A 35 10.39 -13.18 -22.37
N SER A 36 9.22 -13.76 -22.66
CA SER A 36 8.31 -13.32 -23.72
C SER A 36 6.86 -13.64 -23.34
N ALA A 37 5.86 -13.25 -24.13
CA ALA A 37 4.46 -13.53 -23.81
C ALA A 37 4.09 -15.03 -23.70
N GLN A 38 4.93 -15.93 -24.21
CA GLN A 38 4.71 -17.39 -24.19
C GLN A 38 5.78 -18.16 -23.42
N GLU A 39 6.82 -17.49 -22.93
CA GLU A 39 7.96 -18.11 -22.29
C GLU A 39 8.21 -17.53 -20.91
N GLU A 40 8.14 -18.40 -19.91
CA GLU A 40 8.45 -18.13 -18.51
C GLU A 40 9.45 -19.19 -18.05
N ILE A 41 10.51 -18.75 -17.36
CA ILE A 41 11.47 -19.65 -16.73
C ILE A 41 11.40 -19.48 -15.21
N GLU A 42 11.50 -20.58 -14.48
CA GLU A 42 11.64 -20.54 -13.02
C GLU A 42 13.10 -20.71 -12.64
N ILE A 43 13.62 -19.78 -11.84
CA ILE A 43 14.99 -19.77 -11.35
C ILE A 43 14.98 -20.13 -9.86
N PRO A 44 15.53 -21.30 -9.47
CA PRO A 44 15.67 -21.67 -8.06
C PRO A 44 16.50 -20.64 -7.29
N TRP A 45 16.08 -20.31 -6.07
CA TRP A 45 16.68 -19.26 -5.25
C TRP A 45 18.18 -19.46 -5.01
N GLU A 46 18.61 -20.70 -4.79
CA GLU A 46 20.02 -21.06 -4.56
C GLU A 46 20.92 -20.81 -5.77
N LYS A 47 20.34 -20.58 -6.95
CA LYS A 47 21.06 -20.21 -8.18
C LYS A 47 21.13 -18.70 -8.41
N ILE A 48 20.49 -17.90 -7.55
CA ILE A 48 20.42 -16.44 -7.69
C ILE A 48 21.49 -15.81 -6.79
N ALA A 49 22.49 -15.19 -7.41
CA ALA A 49 23.52 -14.45 -6.67
C ALA A 49 23.10 -13.02 -6.34
N LYS A 50 22.37 -12.36 -7.26
CA LYS A 50 21.94 -10.97 -7.16
C LYS A 50 20.71 -10.73 -8.03
N ILE A 51 19.83 -9.84 -7.60
CA ILE A 51 18.74 -9.29 -8.40
C ILE A 51 18.97 -7.79 -8.46
N GLU A 52 19.02 -7.23 -9.67
CA GLU A 52 19.15 -5.79 -9.90
C GLU A 52 17.87 -5.29 -10.55
N PHE A 53 17.30 -4.25 -9.95
CA PHE A 53 16.13 -3.56 -10.48
C PHE A 53 16.59 -2.29 -11.19
N ASP A 54 16.12 -2.08 -12.42
CA ASP A 54 16.43 -0.92 -13.25
C ASP A 54 15.15 -0.42 -13.95
N ALA A 55 15.20 0.79 -14.48
CA ALA A 55 14.17 1.31 -15.35
C ALA A 55 13.98 0.38 -16.56
N SER A 56 12.73 0.11 -16.91
CA SER A 56 12.43 -0.71 -18.08
C SER A 56 12.90 0.04 -19.34
N PRO A 57 13.61 -0.62 -20.28
CA PRO A 57 13.97 0.01 -21.54
C PRO A 57 12.73 0.46 -22.30
N ASP A 58 12.80 1.61 -22.99
CA ASP A 58 11.68 2.13 -23.81
C ASP A 58 11.21 1.13 -24.89
N SER A 59 12.10 0.22 -25.30
CA SER A 59 11.82 -0.83 -26.29
C SER A 59 11.09 -2.05 -25.72
N PHE A 60 10.96 -2.17 -24.40
CA PHE A 60 10.32 -3.31 -23.77
C PHE A 60 8.79 -3.15 -23.79
N CYS A 61 8.12 -4.06 -24.50
CA CYS A 61 6.67 -4.15 -24.47
C CYS A 61 6.27 -5.19 -23.41
N PRO A 62 5.71 -4.80 -22.26
CA PRO A 62 5.32 -5.76 -21.23
C PRO A 62 4.23 -6.70 -21.77
N PRO A 63 4.21 -7.98 -21.35
CA PRO A 63 3.13 -8.90 -21.70
C PRO A 63 1.77 -8.29 -21.29
N HIS A 64 0.71 -8.63 -22.05
CA HIS A 64 -0.65 -8.06 -22.06
C HIS A 64 -1.46 -8.19 -20.76
N THR A 65 -0.89 -7.88 -19.60
CA THR A 65 -1.57 -7.91 -18.31
C THR A 65 -1.41 -6.57 -17.62
N LEU A 66 -2.02 -5.53 -18.21
CA LEU A 66 -2.13 -4.24 -17.53
C LEU A 66 -2.91 -4.43 -16.23
N PRO A 67 -2.52 -3.72 -15.15
CA PRO A 67 -3.30 -3.72 -13.92
C PRO A 67 -4.70 -3.16 -14.18
N ILE A 68 -5.67 -3.60 -13.39
CA ILE A 68 -6.95 -2.91 -13.34
C ILE A 68 -6.67 -1.56 -12.66
N THR A 69 -7.04 -0.47 -13.32
CA THR A 69 -6.90 0.89 -12.78
C THR A 69 -8.26 1.55 -12.72
N GLY A 70 -8.44 2.42 -11.73
CA GLY A 70 -9.72 3.12 -11.62
C GLY A 70 -9.97 3.77 -10.28
N ILE A 71 -11.25 4.04 -10.05
CA ILE A 71 -11.77 4.72 -8.87
C ILE A 71 -12.75 3.80 -8.16
N VAL A 72 -12.51 3.53 -6.88
CA VAL A 72 -13.43 2.82 -5.99
C VAL A 72 -14.02 3.83 -5.02
N GLN A 73 -15.34 3.82 -4.87
CA GLN A 73 -16.05 4.69 -3.94
C GLN A 73 -16.75 3.87 -2.87
N THR A 74 -16.65 4.35 -1.63
CA THR A 74 -17.40 3.88 -0.47
C THR A 74 -18.14 5.07 0.15
N LYS A 75 -18.80 4.86 1.29
CA LYS A 75 -19.35 5.97 2.10
C LYS A 75 -18.27 6.75 2.83
N GLN A 76 -17.10 6.13 3.05
CA GLN A 76 -15.97 6.69 3.79
C GLN A 76 -15.02 7.50 2.89
N GLY A 77 -14.97 7.20 1.59
CA GLY A 77 -14.05 7.88 0.70
C GLY A 77 -14.10 7.47 -0.76
N ILE A 78 -13.20 8.09 -1.52
CA ILE A 78 -12.96 7.84 -2.94
C ILE A 78 -11.49 7.48 -3.08
N TYR A 79 -11.20 6.30 -3.63
CA TYR A 79 -9.87 5.73 -3.71
C TYR A 79 -9.52 5.53 -5.19
N LYS A 80 -8.44 6.17 -5.65
CA LYS A 80 -8.01 6.16 -7.05
C LYS A 80 -6.65 5.50 -7.18
N GLY A 81 -6.55 4.40 -7.92
CA GLY A 81 -5.28 3.68 -8.06
C GLY A 81 -5.39 2.32 -8.75
N PHE A 82 -4.45 1.44 -8.44
CA PHE A 82 -4.39 0.07 -8.94
C PHE A 82 -5.31 -0.83 -8.13
N ILE A 83 -6.20 -1.53 -8.81
CA ILE A 83 -7.25 -2.34 -8.22
C ILE A 83 -6.83 -3.80 -8.26
N SER A 84 -6.79 -4.45 -7.10
CA SER A 84 -6.73 -5.90 -6.95
C SER A 84 -8.09 -6.43 -6.51
N TRP A 85 -8.56 -7.49 -7.17
CA TRP A 85 -9.88 -8.08 -6.99
C TRP A 85 -9.76 -9.41 -6.24
N ASN A 86 -9.89 -9.39 -4.90
CA ASN A 86 -9.50 -10.44 -3.94
C ASN A 86 -8.01 -10.87 -3.94
N LYS A 87 -7.41 -10.98 -5.13
CA LYS A 87 -6.02 -11.30 -5.43
C LYS A 87 -5.56 -10.40 -6.58
N LYS A 88 -4.31 -10.56 -7.02
CA LYS A 88 -3.80 -9.86 -8.19
C LYS A 88 -4.53 -10.35 -9.46
N LYS A 89 -5.47 -9.52 -9.94
CA LYS A 89 -6.22 -9.68 -11.19
C LYS A 89 -5.84 -8.54 -12.13
N THR A 90 -5.90 -8.82 -13.42
CA THR A 90 -5.46 -7.94 -14.49
C THR A 90 -6.64 -7.55 -15.37
N ILE A 91 -6.46 -6.58 -16.27
CA ILE A 91 -7.56 -6.11 -17.13
C ILE A 91 -8.09 -7.21 -18.07
N THR A 92 -7.28 -8.23 -18.38
CA THR A 92 -7.66 -9.34 -19.28
C THR A 92 -8.34 -10.49 -18.53
N ASP A 93 -8.24 -10.54 -17.21
CA ASP A 93 -8.95 -11.52 -16.40
C ASP A 93 -10.48 -11.39 -16.50
N THR A 94 -11.17 -12.46 -16.10
CA THR A 94 -12.62 -12.49 -15.98
C THR A 94 -13.08 -12.77 -14.55
N PHE A 95 -14.31 -12.36 -14.23
CA PHE A 95 -15.02 -12.83 -13.04
C PHE A 95 -16.37 -13.44 -13.41
N LYS A 96 -16.87 -14.29 -12.52
CA LYS A 96 -18.18 -14.94 -12.62
C LYS A 96 -19.23 -14.15 -11.84
N ALA A 97 -20.40 -13.97 -12.43
CA ALA A 97 -21.53 -13.29 -11.80
C ALA A 97 -22.86 -14.02 -12.08
N LYS A 98 -23.82 -13.85 -11.17
CA LYS A 98 -25.19 -14.37 -11.35
C LYS A 98 -26.12 -13.26 -11.79
N THR A 99 -26.94 -13.53 -12.80
CA THR A 99 -28.02 -12.66 -13.29
C THR A 99 -29.38 -13.31 -13.03
N ALA A 100 -30.47 -12.66 -13.44
CA ALA A 100 -31.79 -13.28 -13.46
C ALA A 100 -31.89 -14.44 -14.46
N ARG A 101 -31.07 -14.46 -15.52
CA ARG A 101 -31.11 -15.44 -16.61
C ARG A 101 -30.11 -16.59 -16.46
N GLY A 102 -29.29 -16.56 -15.41
CA GLY A 102 -28.23 -17.54 -15.18
C GLY A 102 -26.88 -16.90 -14.90
N GLU A 103 -25.83 -17.72 -14.98
CA GLU A 103 -24.46 -17.32 -14.70
C GLU A 103 -23.79 -16.74 -15.96
N ILE A 104 -22.96 -15.72 -15.79
CA ILE A 104 -22.18 -15.10 -16.86
C ILE A 104 -20.72 -14.89 -16.42
N TYR A 105 -19.82 -14.82 -17.39
CA TYR A 105 -18.43 -14.43 -17.21
C TYR A 105 -18.19 -13.09 -17.90
N ILE A 106 -17.52 -12.18 -17.21
CA ILE A 106 -17.26 -10.81 -17.70
C ILE A 106 -15.77 -10.52 -17.58
N SER A 107 -15.16 -10.05 -18.67
CA SER A 107 -13.77 -9.56 -18.63
C SER A 107 -13.71 -8.15 -18.09
N PHE A 108 -12.74 -7.85 -17.23
CA PHE A 108 -12.53 -6.49 -16.71
C PHE A 108 -12.33 -5.46 -17.84
N SER A 109 -11.70 -5.86 -18.95
CA SER A 109 -11.49 -5.03 -20.14
C SER A 109 -12.77 -4.44 -20.74
N GLN A 110 -13.92 -5.11 -20.55
CA GLN A 110 -15.23 -4.70 -21.07
C GLN A 110 -15.96 -3.75 -20.13
N ILE A 111 -15.53 -3.66 -18.87
CA ILE A 111 -16.25 -2.96 -17.83
C ILE A 111 -15.91 -1.47 -17.88
N LYS A 112 -16.94 -0.64 -17.83
CA LYS A 112 -16.80 0.79 -17.58
C LYS A 112 -17.06 1.08 -16.11
N ARG A 113 -18.13 0.52 -15.54
CA ARG A 113 -18.55 0.81 -14.17
C ARG A 113 -19.32 -0.33 -13.52
N ILE A 114 -19.12 -0.53 -12.22
CA ILE A 114 -19.96 -1.35 -11.34
C ILE A 114 -20.58 -0.42 -10.29
N LEU A 115 -21.89 -0.52 -10.09
CA LEU A 115 -22.65 0.26 -9.12
C LEU A 115 -23.31 -0.67 -8.12
N LYS A 116 -23.28 -0.34 -6.84
CA LYS A 116 -24.12 -1.00 -5.84
C LYS A 116 -25.59 -0.73 -6.17
N ALA A 117 -26.40 -1.78 -6.12
CA ALA A 117 -27.85 -1.71 -6.27
C ALA A 117 -28.55 -2.40 -5.09
N PRO A 118 -29.86 -2.13 -4.85
CA PRO A 118 -30.59 -2.75 -3.75
C PRO A 118 -30.52 -4.29 -3.75
N ASN A 119 -30.60 -4.91 -4.93
CA ASN A 119 -30.64 -6.37 -5.09
C ASN A 119 -29.37 -6.96 -5.72
N GLY A 120 -28.22 -6.31 -5.53
CA GLY A 120 -26.92 -6.76 -6.05
C GLY A 120 -26.10 -5.60 -6.59
N TYR A 121 -25.80 -5.65 -7.88
CA TYR A 121 -24.97 -4.67 -8.60
C TYR A 121 -25.54 -4.37 -9.98
N ARG A 122 -25.26 -3.17 -10.48
CA ARG A 122 -25.49 -2.80 -11.88
C ARG A 122 -24.16 -2.60 -12.58
N LEU A 123 -23.95 -3.38 -13.63
CA LEU A 123 -22.76 -3.33 -14.46
C LEU A 123 -23.05 -2.52 -15.72
N ILE A 124 -22.17 -1.57 -16.04
CA ILE A 124 -22.18 -0.80 -17.28
C ILE A 124 -20.92 -1.16 -18.04
N LEU A 125 -21.08 -1.68 -19.26
CA LEU A 125 -19.99 -2.04 -20.15
C LEU A 125 -19.54 -0.84 -20.99
N LYS A 126 -18.32 -0.89 -21.53
CA LYS A 126 -17.74 0.16 -22.38
C LYS A 126 -18.55 0.40 -23.66
N ASN A 127 -19.23 -0.63 -24.17
CA ASN A 127 -20.14 -0.51 -25.32
C ASN A 127 -21.52 0.10 -24.98
N GLY A 128 -21.75 0.50 -23.72
CA GLY A 128 -23.01 1.07 -23.25
C GLY A 128 -24.05 0.06 -22.78
N GLU A 129 -23.80 -1.26 -22.93
CA GLU A 129 -24.71 -2.28 -22.42
C GLU A 129 -24.78 -2.23 -20.88
N VAL A 130 -25.99 -2.37 -20.34
CA VAL A 130 -26.25 -2.43 -18.90
C VAL A 130 -26.72 -3.83 -18.52
N LYS A 131 -26.11 -4.43 -17.50
CA LYS A 131 -26.48 -5.74 -16.95
C LYS A 131 -26.74 -5.62 -15.45
N ASP A 132 -27.89 -6.09 -14.98
CA ASP A 132 -28.15 -6.24 -13.55
C ASP A 132 -27.62 -7.59 -13.05
N LEU A 133 -26.76 -7.53 -12.03
CA LEU A 133 -26.12 -8.68 -11.40
C LEU A 133 -26.75 -8.88 -10.02
N LYS A 134 -27.18 -10.10 -9.71
CA LYS A 134 -27.63 -10.47 -8.36
C LYS A 134 -26.44 -10.57 -7.41
N THR A 135 -25.37 -11.24 -7.84
CA THR A 135 -24.14 -11.43 -7.07
C THR A 135 -22.93 -11.44 -8.00
N ILE A 136 -21.78 -11.05 -7.46
CA ILE A 136 -20.48 -11.32 -8.07
C ILE A 136 -19.83 -12.42 -7.24
N GLU A 137 -19.49 -13.55 -7.85
CA GLU A 137 -19.00 -14.70 -7.11
C GLU A 137 -17.60 -14.44 -6.52
N ASN A 138 -17.41 -14.91 -5.29
CA ASN A 138 -16.15 -14.86 -4.56
C ASN A 138 -15.57 -13.45 -4.32
N LEU A 139 -16.32 -12.36 -4.54
CA LEU A 139 -15.87 -11.02 -4.18
C LEU A 139 -15.98 -10.81 -2.66
N ARG A 140 -14.84 -10.79 -1.98
CA ARG A 140 -14.69 -10.52 -0.55
C ARG A 140 -14.20 -9.11 -0.30
N GLU A 141 -13.19 -8.69 -1.07
CA GLU A 141 -12.54 -7.39 -0.90
C GLU A 141 -11.98 -6.84 -2.21
N ILE A 142 -11.75 -5.54 -2.22
CA ILE A 142 -11.13 -4.78 -3.28
C ILE A 142 -9.99 -3.99 -2.66
N THR A 143 -8.76 -4.26 -3.07
CA THR A 143 -7.59 -3.50 -2.64
C THR A 143 -7.26 -2.44 -3.68
N VAL A 144 -7.08 -1.20 -3.25
CA VAL A 144 -6.67 -0.07 -4.09
C VAL A 144 -5.29 0.39 -3.62
N ASN A 145 -4.27 0.18 -4.44
CA ASN A 145 -2.96 0.80 -4.24
C ASN A 145 -2.97 2.19 -4.89
N MET A 146 -2.99 3.23 -4.07
CA MET A 146 -2.98 4.64 -4.46
C MET A 146 -1.54 5.17 -4.40
N PRO A 147 -0.88 5.43 -5.54
CA PRO A 147 0.56 5.74 -5.57
C PRO A 147 1.01 6.85 -4.63
N ASN A 148 0.15 7.85 -4.41
CA ASN A 148 0.46 9.07 -3.65
C ASN A 148 -0.06 9.05 -2.21
N ILE A 149 -0.61 7.93 -1.73
CA ILE A 149 -1.20 7.83 -0.39
C ILE A 149 -0.83 6.50 0.28
N GLY A 150 -1.00 5.36 -0.40
CA GLY A 150 -0.83 4.04 0.21
C GLY A 150 -1.85 3.03 -0.30
N ILE A 151 -2.00 1.95 0.45
CA ILE A 151 -2.87 0.82 0.11
C ILE A 151 -4.13 0.89 0.97
N VAL A 152 -5.28 0.65 0.35
CA VAL A 152 -6.55 0.54 1.05
C VAL A 152 -7.24 -0.76 0.66
N THR A 153 -7.61 -1.59 1.63
CA THR A 153 -8.39 -2.82 1.41
C THR A 153 -9.83 -2.59 1.86
N ILE A 154 -10.76 -2.75 0.92
CA ILE A 154 -12.17 -2.41 1.07
C ILE A 154 -12.98 -3.70 1.03
N PRO A 155 -13.73 -4.05 2.09
CA PRO A 155 -14.68 -5.15 2.03
C PRO A 155 -15.72 -4.92 0.94
N ALA A 156 -16.09 -5.98 0.23
CA ALA A 156 -17.09 -5.92 -0.84
C ALA A 156 -18.43 -5.34 -0.39
N SER A 157 -18.77 -5.51 0.89
CA SER A 157 -19.98 -4.96 1.52
C SER A 157 -19.98 -3.42 1.59
N LYS A 158 -18.82 -2.77 1.53
CA LYS A 158 -18.64 -1.31 1.58
C LYS A 158 -18.57 -0.65 0.20
N LEU A 159 -18.53 -1.45 -0.88
CA LEU A 159 -18.46 -0.94 -2.25
C LEU A 159 -19.73 -0.19 -2.62
N GLU A 160 -19.62 1.09 -2.97
CA GLU A 160 -20.71 1.88 -3.57
C GLU A 160 -20.57 1.92 -5.10
N SER A 161 -19.37 2.17 -5.61
CA SER A 161 -19.09 2.01 -7.04
C SER A 161 -17.63 1.74 -7.35
N LEU A 162 -17.39 1.15 -8.52
CA LEU A 162 -16.07 1.00 -9.14
C LEU A 162 -16.15 1.52 -10.58
N ASN A 163 -15.29 2.46 -10.93
CA ASN A 163 -15.08 2.89 -12.31
C ASN A 163 -13.72 2.38 -12.79
N ILE A 164 -13.68 1.78 -13.98
CA ILE A 164 -12.39 1.45 -14.62
C ILE A 164 -11.96 2.65 -15.47
N GLU A 165 -10.80 3.19 -15.14
CA GLU A 165 -10.23 4.39 -15.75
C GLU A 165 -8.71 4.26 -15.81
N GLU A 166 -8.11 4.77 -16.88
CA GLU A 166 -6.65 4.74 -17.03
C GLU A 166 -6.00 5.73 -16.05
N ILE A 167 -4.93 5.26 -15.40
CA ILE A 167 -4.14 6.04 -14.44
C ILE A 167 -2.66 5.84 -14.82
N PRO A 168 -1.83 6.90 -14.76
CA PRO A 168 -0.39 6.76 -14.97
C PRO A 168 0.21 5.66 -14.08
N LEU A 169 1.01 4.80 -14.69
CA LEU A 169 1.78 3.79 -13.95
C LEU A 169 3.00 4.45 -13.30
N PRO A 170 3.38 4.08 -12.06
CA PRO A 170 4.63 4.51 -11.50
C PRO A 170 5.78 3.93 -12.32
N SER A 171 6.82 4.74 -12.47
CA SER A 171 8.10 4.43 -13.07
C SER A 171 9.13 4.11 -11.98
N TYR A 172 10.28 3.57 -12.38
CA TYR A 172 11.40 3.35 -11.47
C TYR A 172 11.86 4.64 -10.76
N ALA A 173 11.78 5.79 -11.45
CA ALA A 173 12.21 7.08 -10.90
C ALA A 173 11.33 7.59 -9.73
N ASP A 174 10.06 7.15 -9.67
CA ASP A 174 9.11 7.54 -8.62
C ASP A 174 9.45 6.95 -7.24
N PHE A 175 10.44 6.06 -7.18
CA PHE A 175 10.94 5.41 -5.97
C PHE A 175 12.35 5.91 -5.60
N SER A 176 12.75 7.13 -5.94
CA SER A 176 14.11 7.63 -5.64
C SER A 176 14.24 8.37 -4.30
N ASP A 177 13.15 8.48 -3.53
CA ASP A 177 13.01 9.37 -2.37
C ASP A 177 13.06 8.65 -1.01
N GLN A 178 13.69 7.46 -0.90
CA GLN A 178 13.74 6.76 0.38
C GLN A 178 14.72 7.41 1.36
N THR A 179 14.20 7.83 2.51
CA THR A 179 14.98 8.44 3.59
C THR A 179 14.60 7.83 4.94
N PRO A 180 15.49 7.91 5.94
CA PRO A 180 15.15 7.61 7.32
C PRO A 180 14.04 8.55 7.83
N LEU A 181 13.27 8.07 8.79
CA LEU A 181 12.27 8.90 9.47
C LEU A 181 12.95 9.98 10.31
N TYR A 182 12.42 11.18 10.22
CA TYR A 182 12.86 12.34 10.99
C TYR A 182 11.63 13.16 11.39
N GLY A 183 11.64 13.71 12.59
CA GLY A 183 10.48 14.40 13.11
C GLY A 183 10.64 14.94 14.52
N GLU A 184 9.53 15.45 15.06
CA GLU A 184 9.39 15.96 16.42
C GLU A 184 8.30 15.17 17.17
N ILE A 185 8.63 14.73 18.38
CA ILE A 185 7.68 14.19 19.35
C ILE A 185 7.35 15.27 20.36
N LEU A 186 6.06 15.42 20.63
CA LEU A 186 5.53 16.25 21.69
C LEU A 186 4.88 15.34 22.73
N THR A 187 5.41 15.36 23.95
CA THR A 187 4.91 14.51 25.05
C THR A 187 3.66 15.11 25.69
N ARG A 188 2.91 14.30 26.44
CA ARG A 188 1.77 14.74 27.24
C ARG A 188 2.16 15.69 28.37
N LYS A 189 3.44 15.71 28.77
CA LYS A 189 4.01 16.68 29.72
C LYS A 189 4.43 18.00 29.07
N GLY A 190 4.36 18.09 27.74
CA GLY A 190 4.71 19.28 26.97
C GLY A 190 6.16 19.36 26.51
N GLU A 191 6.96 18.31 26.72
CA GLU A 191 8.34 18.24 26.24
C GLU A 191 8.36 18.00 24.73
N LYS A 192 9.33 18.60 24.06
CA LYS A 192 9.56 18.45 22.61
C LYS A 192 10.92 17.83 22.37
N ILE A 193 10.96 16.79 21.55
CA ILE A 193 12.19 16.09 21.19
C ILE A 193 12.19 15.94 19.68
N LYS A 194 13.25 16.40 19.02
CA LYS A 194 13.39 16.36 17.56
C LYS A 194 14.62 15.54 17.17
N GLY A 195 14.50 14.77 16.10
CA GLY A 195 15.61 13.96 15.57
C GLY A 195 15.14 12.88 14.61
N ARG A 196 16.06 11.99 14.25
CA ARG A 196 15.72 10.74 13.54
C ARG A 196 14.91 9.85 14.47
N LEU A 197 13.97 9.07 13.95
CA LEU A 197 13.15 8.19 14.79
C LEU A 197 13.03 6.78 14.23
N ALA A 198 12.81 5.82 15.13
CA ALA A 198 12.24 4.52 14.83
C ALA A 198 10.85 4.46 15.47
N TYR A 199 9.83 4.36 14.63
CA TYR A 199 8.43 4.16 15.00
C TYR A 199 8.19 2.69 15.36
N ASP A 200 7.38 2.43 16.39
CA ASP A 200 7.10 1.10 16.98
C ASP A 200 8.33 0.23 17.27
N LEU A 201 9.52 0.86 17.28
CA LEU A 201 10.85 0.26 17.39
C LEU A 201 11.32 -0.58 16.19
N ASP A 202 10.56 -0.68 15.11
CA ASP A 202 10.93 -1.42 13.90
C ASP A 202 10.82 -0.63 12.59
N GLU A 203 9.96 0.39 12.46
CA GLU A 203 9.96 1.26 11.27
C GLU A 203 10.90 2.46 11.42
N ALA A 204 11.95 2.53 10.59
CA ALA A 204 12.94 3.59 10.60
C ALA A 204 13.06 4.35 9.26
N MET A 205 12.32 3.95 8.24
CA MET A 205 12.36 4.50 6.88
C MET A 205 11.00 5.01 6.41
N ASN A 206 11.01 6.04 5.55
CA ASN A 206 9.81 6.71 5.08
C ASN A 206 8.93 5.89 4.12
N PHE A 207 9.42 4.78 3.57
CA PHE A 207 8.64 3.89 2.70
C PHE A 207 7.97 2.74 3.46
N GLU A 208 8.33 2.54 4.73
CA GLU A 208 7.65 1.58 5.61
C GLU A 208 6.23 2.07 5.91
N LEU A 209 5.36 1.16 6.34
CA LEU A 209 3.92 1.37 6.32
C LEU A 209 3.40 1.55 7.75
N LEU A 210 2.55 2.56 7.93
CA LEU A 210 1.65 2.65 9.06
C LEU A 210 0.36 1.88 8.73
N GLU A 211 -0.03 0.93 9.57
CA GLU A 211 -1.22 0.11 9.40
C GLU A 211 -2.34 0.48 10.38
N GLY A 212 -3.58 0.47 9.90
CA GLY A 212 -4.75 0.68 10.75
C GLY A 212 -6.07 0.61 10.02
N GLU A 213 -7.16 0.61 10.78
CA GLU A 213 -8.51 0.41 10.26
C GLU A 213 -9.43 1.61 10.53
N ASN A 214 -10.35 1.87 9.59
CA ASN A 214 -11.52 2.70 9.81
C ASN A 214 -12.77 2.04 9.21
N ASP A 215 -13.74 1.68 10.05
CA ASP A 215 -15.02 1.08 9.62
C ASP A 215 -14.84 -0.19 8.75
N ASN A 216 -13.97 -1.12 9.15
CA ASN A 216 -13.59 -2.34 8.41
C ASN A 216 -12.87 -2.08 7.09
N ILE A 217 -12.43 -0.85 6.83
CA ILE A 217 -11.54 -0.53 5.72
C ILE A 217 -10.13 -0.46 6.29
N GLU A 218 -9.25 -1.31 5.79
CA GLU A 218 -7.85 -1.38 6.19
C GLU A 218 -7.02 -0.39 5.37
N TYR A 219 -6.08 0.27 6.02
CA TYR A 219 -5.15 1.24 5.44
C TYR A 219 -3.72 0.80 5.76
N SER A 220 -2.85 0.80 4.76
CA SER A 220 -1.40 0.70 4.92
C SER A 220 -0.76 1.91 4.22
N ILE A 221 -0.25 2.86 4.99
CA ILE A 221 0.15 4.19 4.53
C ILE A 221 1.66 4.36 4.69
N PRO A 222 2.43 4.51 3.60
CA PRO A 222 3.85 4.84 3.71
C PRO A 222 4.09 6.10 4.56
N PHE A 223 5.05 6.06 5.47
CA PHE A 223 5.37 7.19 6.35
C PHE A 223 5.68 8.49 5.60
N LYS A 224 6.19 8.42 4.36
CA LYS A 224 6.42 9.59 3.50
C LYS A 224 5.16 10.37 3.14
N TYR A 225 3.98 9.79 3.32
CA TYR A 225 2.71 10.48 3.13
C TYR A 225 2.09 10.99 4.43
N LEU A 226 2.70 10.70 5.58
CA LEU A 226 2.24 11.15 6.88
C LEU A 226 2.82 12.53 7.21
N GLN A 227 1.96 13.44 7.65
CA GLN A 227 2.37 14.70 8.26
C GLN A 227 2.46 14.54 9.79
N SER A 228 1.46 13.91 10.40
CA SER A 228 1.44 13.73 11.85
C SER A 228 0.56 12.58 12.31
N ILE A 229 0.88 12.05 13.48
CA ILE A 229 0.08 11.07 14.21
C ILE A 229 -0.21 11.63 15.60
N GLU A 230 -1.48 11.70 15.96
CA GLU A 230 -1.94 12.15 17.28
C GLU A 230 -2.65 11.01 18.02
N PRO A 231 -1.97 10.31 18.94
CA PRO A 231 -2.58 9.26 19.73
C PRO A 231 -3.66 9.82 20.66
N LYS A 232 -4.92 9.41 20.47
CA LYS A 232 -6.04 9.96 21.23
C LYS A 232 -6.29 9.19 22.51
N ASN A 233 -6.72 7.95 22.36
CA ASN A 233 -6.91 7.02 23.46
C ASN A 233 -6.24 5.70 23.11
N TYR A 234 -6.45 4.68 23.93
CA TYR A 234 -5.86 3.36 23.76
C TYR A 234 -6.34 2.57 22.52
N LYS A 235 -7.26 3.13 21.72
CA LYS A 235 -7.92 2.43 20.60
C LYS A 235 -7.64 3.02 19.23
N TYR A 236 -7.30 4.30 19.14
CA TYR A 236 -7.14 4.96 17.84
C TYR A 236 -6.24 6.20 17.90
N SER A 237 -5.74 6.56 16.73
CA SER A 237 -4.95 7.77 16.46
C SER A 237 -5.58 8.59 15.35
N TYR A 238 -5.44 9.92 15.43
CA TYR A 238 -5.72 10.80 14.29
C TYR A 238 -4.47 10.97 13.45
N ILE A 239 -4.62 10.69 12.17
CA ILE A 239 -3.56 10.74 11.18
C ILE A 239 -3.84 11.93 10.28
N THR A 240 -2.85 12.80 10.11
CA THR A 240 -2.90 13.84 9.09
C THR A 240 -1.89 13.51 8.01
N LEU A 241 -2.34 13.52 6.76
CA LEU A 241 -1.51 13.27 5.59
C LEU A 241 -0.88 14.57 5.09
N THR A 242 0.19 14.45 4.33
CA THR A 242 0.93 15.58 3.73
C THR A 242 0.08 16.41 2.76
N ASN A 243 -0.98 15.83 2.19
CA ASN A 243 -1.94 16.52 1.35
C ASN A 243 -3.08 17.22 2.15
N GLY A 244 -3.02 17.19 3.49
CA GLY A 244 -4.00 17.78 4.40
C GLY A 244 -5.23 16.91 4.68
N ALA A 245 -5.37 15.73 4.07
CA ALA A 245 -6.42 14.80 4.43
C ALA A 245 -6.20 14.24 5.84
N ALA A 246 -7.29 13.93 6.55
CA ALA A 246 -7.25 13.40 7.90
C ALA A 246 -8.01 12.06 7.98
N LEU A 247 -7.45 11.13 8.76
CA LEU A 247 -8.02 9.82 9.02
C LEU A 247 -8.05 9.56 10.53
N SER A 248 -9.01 8.74 10.97
CA SER A 248 -9.00 8.17 12.31
C SER A 248 -8.77 6.68 12.17
N LEU A 249 -7.59 6.20 12.56
CA LEU A 249 -7.22 4.79 12.43
C LEU A 249 -7.15 4.12 13.79
N GLY A 250 -7.76 2.96 13.91
CA GLY A 250 -7.71 2.11 15.10
C GLY A 250 -7.44 0.65 14.74
N ASP A 251 -7.69 -0.24 15.70
CA ASP A 251 -7.69 -1.70 15.51
C ASP A 251 -6.41 -2.28 14.85
N SER A 252 -5.26 -1.65 15.12
CA SER A 252 -3.92 -2.11 14.75
C SER A 252 -2.92 -1.74 15.86
N VAL A 253 -1.80 -2.48 15.92
CA VAL A 253 -0.71 -2.26 16.88
C VAL A 253 -0.16 -0.85 16.71
N ASP A 254 0.14 -0.44 15.46
CA ASP A 254 0.80 0.82 15.12
C ASP A 254 0.07 2.05 15.64
N VAL A 255 -1.26 2.01 15.73
CA VAL A 255 -2.10 3.18 16.07
C VAL A 255 -2.84 3.03 17.39
N GLY A 256 -2.67 1.88 18.05
CA GLY A 256 -3.36 1.47 19.28
C GLY A 256 -2.45 1.47 20.51
N ALA A 257 -2.96 0.97 21.64
CA ALA A 257 -2.19 0.93 22.89
C ALA A 257 -1.03 -0.06 22.90
N GLU A 258 -0.99 -0.98 21.94
CA GLU A 258 0.05 -1.99 21.83
C GLU A 258 1.31 -1.48 21.12
N ASN A 259 1.27 -0.29 20.51
CA ASN A 259 2.45 0.35 19.96
C ASN A 259 3.54 0.48 21.03
N SER A 260 4.74 0.04 20.68
CA SER A 260 5.93 -0.05 21.52
C SER A 260 6.53 1.31 21.83
N GLY A 261 6.02 2.40 21.26
CA GLY A 261 6.55 3.75 21.42
C GLY A 261 7.60 4.09 20.38
N ILE A 262 8.34 5.16 20.63
CA ILE A 262 9.27 5.74 19.65
C ILE A 262 10.66 5.82 20.26
N LEU A 263 11.66 5.36 19.51
CA LEU A 263 13.06 5.65 19.81
C LEU A 263 13.51 6.82 18.94
N ILE A 264 13.84 7.96 19.56
CA ILE A 264 14.31 9.16 18.87
C ILE A 264 15.80 9.39 19.12
N PHE A 265 16.52 9.78 18.07
CA PHE A 265 17.95 10.03 18.04
C PHE A 265 18.20 11.53 17.72
N PRO A 266 18.29 12.39 18.75
CA PRO A 266 18.66 13.79 18.55
C PRO A 266 20.13 13.91 18.11
N GLU A 267 20.47 14.94 17.33
CA GLU A 267 21.78 15.07 16.67
C GLU A 267 22.99 15.04 17.63
N ASP A 268 22.85 15.63 18.83
CA ASP A 268 23.93 15.77 19.81
C ASP A 268 23.57 15.21 21.18
N SER A 269 22.71 14.20 21.24
CA SER A 269 22.26 13.58 22.49
C SER A 269 22.23 12.07 22.39
N ILE A 270 22.21 11.41 23.55
CA ILE A 270 21.86 9.99 23.61
C ILE A 270 20.44 9.78 23.08
N PRO A 271 20.15 8.60 22.48
CA PRO A 271 18.81 8.25 22.06
C PRO A 271 17.83 8.27 23.24
N VAL A 272 16.61 8.75 22.99
CA VAL A 272 15.54 8.85 23.97
C VAL A 272 14.41 7.91 23.56
N TYR A 273 14.01 7.04 24.47
CA TYR A 273 12.83 6.22 24.30
C TYR A 273 11.61 6.94 24.89
N VAL A 274 10.57 7.12 24.09
CA VAL A 274 9.30 7.72 24.50
C VAL A 274 8.20 6.66 24.40
N PRO A 275 7.66 6.17 25.53
CA PRO A 275 6.57 5.21 25.51
C PRO A 275 5.34 5.79 24.83
N TRP A 276 4.59 4.98 24.09
CA TRP A 276 3.39 5.41 23.35
C TRP A 276 2.38 6.19 24.21
N LYS A 277 2.13 5.73 25.44
CA LYS A 277 1.24 6.39 26.41
C LYS A 277 1.66 7.82 26.78
N GLU A 278 2.92 8.18 26.60
CA GLU A 278 3.46 9.51 26.92
C GLU A 278 3.43 10.45 25.72
N ILE A 279 3.17 9.93 24.53
CA ILE A 279 3.12 10.71 23.29
C ILE A 279 1.78 11.42 23.19
N ARG A 280 1.85 12.71 22.85
CA ARG A 280 0.69 13.53 22.48
C ARG A 280 0.61 13.70 20.96
N LEU A 281 1.72 13.97 20.30
CA LEU A 281 1.78 14.21 18.86
C LEU A 281 3.16 13.80 18.33
N ILE A 282 3.17 13.18 17.16
CA ILE A 282 4.36 12.94 16.34
C ILE A 282 4.17 13.74 15.07
N THR A 283 5.15 14.56 14.70
CA THR A 283 5.17 15.30 13.42
C THR A 283 6.35 14.82 12.60
N PHE A 284 6.11 14.45 11.34
CA PHE A 284 7.15 13.98 10.42
C PHE A 284 7.64 15.13 9.54
N GLU A 285 8.95 15.19 9.35
CA GLU A 285 9.58 16.10 8.42
C GLU A 285 9.94 15.32 7.16
N ASN A 286 9.13 15.49 6.12
CA ASN A 286 9.53 15.03 4.81
C ASN A 286 10.67 15.90 4.32
N GLN A 287 11.87 15.32 4.27
CA GLN A 287 12.98 15.91 3.56
C GLN A 287 12.70 15.82 2.05
N ALA A 288 11.80 16.66 1.56
CA ALA A 288 11.81 17.01 0.16
C ALA A 288 13.19 17.63 -0.09
N ARG A 289 13.99 17.05 -0.98
CA ARG A 289 15.15 17.75 -1.52
C ARG A 289 14.65 19.09 -2.03
N SER A 290 15.03 20.17 -1.34
CA SER A 290 15.19 21.46 -1.98
C SER A 290 16.07 21.20 -3.20
N THR A 291 15.48 21.28 -4.38
CA THR A 291 16.26 21.40 -5.61
C THR A 291 16.87 22.80 -5.52
N PRO A 292 18.21 22.95 -5.46
CA PRO A 292 18.80 24.25 -5.73
C PRO A 292 18.49 24.58 -7.20
N GLU A 293 18.10 25.84 -7.45
CA GLU A 293 17.91 26.42 -8.78
C GLU A 293 19.13 26.22 -9.71
#